data_AF-A0A2R4T0T9-F1
#
_entry.id   AF-A0A2R4T0T9-F1
#
_cell.length_a   1.000
_cell.length_b   1.000
_cell.length_c   1.000
_cell.angle_alpha   90.00
_cell.angle_beta   90.00
_cell.angle_gamma   90.00
#
_symmetry.space_group_name_H-M   'P 1'
#
loop_
_entity.id
_entity.type
_entity.pdbx_description
1 polymer ?
#
loop_
_entity_poly.entity_id
_entity_poly.type
_entity_poly.pdbx_seq_one_letter_code
_entity_poly.pdbx_strand_id
1 'polypeptide(L)'
;MGRTTGYLVADYLHQQANRARRAVPVPEAVWKAIVDHHHPRDTQRLAESAQTWGEHRFAEALYRQAADRGDIYAGMQLGKLLLAAGRIEELRTRADAGDLGANSELVNLLAREGNLAELRARSHAGDPVAARLLVAQLLQRGRVEEALSHLQRWADAGDETAARYIRKVLTEQDRFQELSTLADDGDVNAAFALAELLVKYCRIEELRTRADSGDRYAAHTLAKFLVQQGEVGELRTRADTGDSEAGSVLAGLLAGQGDVDEALAILSGLADAGDQEAACQLADLLAEHGEVGKATAILRPLTDTGFHGAWHRLANLLAEHGDVEGGMAVLLAQPHAGGALANASGVADVLAREGRLDDLRTLADAGSLPAAERLGNLLAQLGHVEELRARADRGGSPAAWQLNALLARSGLLDELRARANAGDSAAAWHLDSALARQNQAVEDDASDQVTAFLPPWRKIDGDHSPHA
;
A
#
# COMPACT_ATOMS: atom_id res chain seq x y z
N MET A 1 -11.51 2.91 34.45
CA MET A 1 -11.77 1.96 35.55
C MET A 1 -12.63 2.66 36.60
N GLY A 2 -13.83 2.16 36.86
CA GLY A 2 -14.72 2.70 37.90
C GLY A 2 -14.36 2.13 39.27
N ARG A 3 -14.13 3.00 40.26
CA ARG A 3 -13.89 2.61 41.65
C ARG A 3 -15.22 2.25 42.32
N THR A 4 -15.50 0.97 42.49
CA THR A 4 -16.40 0.50 43.53
C THR A 4 -15.63 0.47 44.85
N THR A 5 -16.07 1.32 45.78
CA THR A 5 -15.83 1.32 47.23
C THR A 5 -14.66 0.46 47.74
N GLY A 6 -13.48 1.05 47.85
CA GLY A 6 -12.54 0.78 48.96
C GLY A 6 -11.73 -0.50 48.98
N TYR A 7 -11.83 -1.42 48.01
CA TYR A 7 -10.98 -2.62 47.96
C TYR A 7 -10.26 -2.71 46.62
N LEU A 8 -8.92 -2.61 46.64
CA LEU A 8 -8.08 -3.05 45.53
C LEU A 8 -8.05 -4.59 45.60
N VAL A 9 -8.76 -5.24 44.67
CA VAL A 9 -8.63 -6.69 44.50
C VAL A 9 -7.16 -6.97 44.16
N ALA A 10 -6.48 -7.81 44.95
CA ALA A 10 -5.12 -8.23 44.62
C ALA A 10 -5.09 -8.82 43.21
N ASP A 11 -4.12 -8.43 42.37
CA ASP A 11 -4.04 -8.83 40.95
C ASP A 11 -4.14 -10.35 40.78
N TYR A 12 -3.59 -11.11 41.72
CA TYR A 12 -3.71 -12.57 41.78
C TYR A 12 -5.17 -13.05 41.90
N LEU A 13 -5.98 -12.43 42.75
CA LEU A 13 -7.41 -12.77 42.88
C LEU A 13 -8.21 -12.33 41.65
N HIS A 14 -7.85 -11.20 41.03
CA HIS A 14 -8.48 -10.79 39.77
C HIS A 14 -8.13 -11.74 38.62
N GLN A 15 -6.87 -12.17 38.54
CA GLN A 15 -6.36 -13.10 37.54
C GLN A 15 -6.93 -14.52 37.74
N GLN A 16 -7.01 -14.99 38.99
CA GLN A 16 -7.58 -16.29 39.33
C GLN A 16 -9.10 -16.30 39.18
N ALA A 17 -9.80 -15.23 39.56
CA ALA A 17 -11.24 -15.08 39.30
C ALA A 17 -11.54 -14.98 37.80
N ASN A 18 -10.72 -14.28 37.00
CA ASN A 18 -10.86 -14.24 35.54
C ASN A 18 -10.64 -15.63 34.91
N ARG A 19 -9.65 -16.41 35.39
CA ARG A 19 -9.43 -17.79 34.92
C ARG A 19 -10.59 -18.72 35.30
N ALA A 20 -11.10 -18.61 36.53
CA ALA A 20 -12.20 -19.45 37.01
C ALA A 20 -13.56 -19.07 36.41
N ARG A 21 -13.85 -17.78 36.22
CA ARG A 21 -15.12 -17.29 35.64
C ARG A 21 -15.17 -17.35 34.12
N ARG A 22 -14.01 -17.47 33.43
CA ARG A 22 -13.94 -17.62 31.97
C ARG A 22 -14.62 -18.86 31.41
N ALA A 23 -15.08 -19.79 32.26
CA ALA A 23 -15.81 -20.99 31.84
C ALA A 23 -17.21 -21.10 32.47
N VAL A 24 -17.65 -20.11 33.26
CA VAL A 24 -18.97 -20.13 33.91
C VAL A 24 -19.99 -19.45 32.97
N PRO A 25 -21.08 -20.15 32.58
CA PRO A 25 -22.11 -19.57 31.74
C PRO A 25 -22.72 -18.33 32.40
N VAL A 26 -22.81 -17.23 31.65
CA VAL A 26 -23.49 -16.01 32.11
C VAL A 26 -25.00 -16.24 32.07
N PRO A 27 -25.74 -16.01 33.16
CA PRO A 27 -27.19 -16.24 33.18
C PRO A 27 -27.94 -15.40 32.13
N GLU A 28 -29.00 -15.95 31.56
CA GLU A 28 -29.84 -15.28 30.54
C GLU A 28 -30.34 -13.89 30.99
N ALA A 29 -30.71 -13.74 32.27
CA ALA A 29 -31.15 -12.47 32.84
C ALA A 29 -30.07 -11.38 32.78
N VAL A 30 -28.79 -11.77 32.92
CA VAL A 30 -27.66 -10.85 32.82
C VAL A 30 -27.46 -10.42 31.37
N TRP A 31 -27.53 -11.36 30.42
CA TRP A 31 -27.49 -11.03 28.99
C TRP A 31 -28.62 -10.10 28.56
N LYS A 32 -29.85 -10.32 29.06
CA LYS A 32 -30.98 -9.43 28.81
C LYS A 32 -30.70 -8.02 29.33
N ALA A 33 -30.24 -7.90 30.57
CA ALA A 33 -29.87 -6.60 31.14
C ALA A 33 -28.74 -5.92 30.36
N ILE A 34 -27.76 -6.67 29.85
CA ILE A 34 -26.71 -6.17 28.98
C ILE A 34 -27.32 -5.60 27.69
N VAL A 35 -28.17 -6.35 26.99
CA VAL A 35 -28.83 -5.87 25.75
C VAL A 35 -29.63 -4.59 25.98
N ASP A 36 -30.34 -4.50 27.10
CA ASP A 36 -31.26 -3.40 27.39
C ASP A 36 -30.53 -2.13 27.89
N HIS A 37 -29.39 -2.27 28.58
CA HIS A 37 -28.79 -1.17 29.37
C HIS A 37 -27.29 -0.92 29.14
N HIS A 38 -26.64 -1.62 28.22
CA HIS A 38 -25.23 -1.36 27.92
C HIS A 38 -24.98 0.03 27.34
N HIS A 39 -23.75 0.52 27.49
CA HIS A 39 -23.32 1.75 26.85
C HIS A 39 -23.07 1.51 25.35
N PRO A 40 -23.49 2.40 24.42
CA PRO A 40 -23.37 2.18 22.97
C PRO A 40 -21.94 1.91 22.46
N ARG A 41 -20.91 2.39 23.16
CA ARG A 41 -19.50 2.09 22.82
C ARG A 41 -19.09 0.63 23.10
N ASP A 42 -19.84 -0.07 23.95
CA ASP A 42 -19.55 -1.46 24.31
C ASP A 42 -20.34 -2.46 23.47
N THR A 43 -21.27 -2.00 22.62
CA THR A 43 -22.20 -2.87 21.85
C THR A 43 -21.46 -3.92 21.04
N GLN A 44 -20.41 -3.54 20.29
CA GLN A 44 -19.63 -4.47 19.48
C GLN A 44 -18.93 -5.54 20.34
N ARG A 45 -18.21 -5.11 21.39
CA ARG A 45 -17.47 -6.03 22.28
C ARG A 45 -18.39 -7.02 22.97
N LEU A 46 -19.58 -6.56 23.36
CA LEU A 46 -20.59 -7.40 24.01
C LEU A 46 -21.23 -8.37 23.01
N ALA A 47 -21.43 -7.96 21.75
CA ALA A 47 -21.92 -8.83 20.69
C ALA A 47 -20.92 -9.95 20.36
N GLU A 48 -19.64 -9.61 20.21
CA GLU A 48 -18.56 -10.58 19.98
C GLU A 48 -18.40 -11.55 21.15
N SER A 49 -18.52 -11.04 22.38
CA SER A 49 -18.55 -11.87 23.58
C SER A 49 -19.74 -12.84 23.51
N ALA A 50 -20.95 -12.36 23.30
CA ALA A 50 -22.15 -13.22 23.19
C ALA A 50 -21.97 -14.30 22.12
N GLN A 51 -21.38 -13.96 20.97
CA GLN A 51 -21.11 -14.91 19.90
C GLN A 51 -20.06 -15.96 20.30
N THR A 52 -18.98 -15.55 20.98
CA THR A 52 -17.94 -16.47 21.50
C THR A 52 -18.53 -17.48 22.50
N TRP A 53 -19.51 -17.05 23.28
CA TRP A 53 -20.20 -17.88 24.26
C TRP A 53 -21.36 -18.71 23.70
N GLY A 54 -21.63 -18.64 22.38
CA GLY A 54 -22.73 -19.37 21.73
C GLY A 54 -24.13 -18.77 21.97
N GLU A 55 -24.19 -17.57 22.54
CA GLU A 55 -25.42 -16.86 22.91
C GLU A 55 -25.98 -16.08 21.71
N HIS A 56 -26.29 -16.81 20.63
CA HIS A 56 -26.60 -16.26 19.31
C HIS A 56 -27.76 -15.24 19.31
N ARG A 57 -28.79 -15.46 20.15
CA ARG A 57 -29.93 -14.54 20.27
C ARG A 57 -29.50 -13.16 20.76
N PHE A 58 -28.60 -13.11 21.74
CA PHE A 58 -28.13 -11.86 22.34
C PHE A 58 -27.08 -11.18 21.48
N ALA A 59 -26.20 -11.97 20.84
CA ALA A 59 -25.28 -11.45 19.82
C ALA A 59 -26.04 -10.76 18.69
N GLU A 60 -27.08 -11.41 18.15
CA GLU A 60 -27.92 -10.84 17.10
C GLU A 60 -28.62 -9.55 17.55
N ALA A 61 -29.17 -9.51 18.77
CA ALA A 61 -29.83 -8.32 19.29
C ALA A 61 -28.86 -7.12 19.38
N LEU A 62 -27.64 -7.35 19.85
CA LEU A 62 -26.60 -6.32 19.95
C LEU A 62 -26.12 -5.87 18.56
N TYR A 63 -25.87 -6.81 17.65
CA TYR A 63 -25.50 -6.47 16.27
C TYR A 63 -26.60 -5.71 15.54
N ARG A 64 -27.87 -6.06 15.74
CA ARG A 64 -29.02 -5.31 15.20
C ARG A 64 -29.04 -3.87 15.70
N GLN A 65 -28.92 -3.67 17.01
CA GLN A 65 -28.87 -2.33 17.58
C GLN A 65 -27.67 -1.49 17.09
N ALA A 66 -26.50 -2.10 16.87
CA ALA A 66 -25.34 -1.38 16.34
C ALA A 66 -25.50 -1.08 14.83
N ALA A 67 -25.97 -2.04 14.04
CA ALA A 67 -26.23 -1.86 12.62
C ALA A 67 -27.31 -0.80 12.36
N ASP A 68 -28.36 -0.74 13.17
CA ASP A 68 -29.40 0.31 13.11
C ASP A 68 -28.85 1.72 13.40
N ARG A 69 -27.65 1.83 14.00
CA ARG A 69 -26.92 3.09 14.19
C ARG A 69 -25.90 3.37 13.09
N GLY A 70 -25.82 2.53 12.06
CA GLY A 70 -24.92 2.67 10.92
C GLY A 70 -23.55 1.99 11.09
N ASP A 71 -23.39 1.11 12.07
CA ASP A 71 -22.15 0.32 12.22
C ASP A 71 -22.06 -0.75 11.13
N ILE A 72 -21.14 -0.54 10.17
CA ILE A 72 -20.93 -1.42 9.01
C ILE A 72 -20.49 -2.82 9.45
N TYR A 73 -19.62 -2.92 10.46
CA TYR A 73 -19.14 -4.21 10.95
C TYR A 73 -20.26 -5.00 11.62
N ALA A 74 -21.06 -4.35 12.46
CA ALA A 74 -22.23 -4.96 13.07
C ALA A 74 -23.26 -5.40 12.01
N GLY A 75 -23.46 -4.59 10.96
CA GLY A 75 -24.30 -4.95 9.81
C GLY A 75 -23.81 -6.22 9.09
N MET A 76 -22.50 -6.37 8.89
CA MET A 76 -21.90 -7.59 8.31
C MET A 76 -22.10 -8.81 9.21
N GLN A 77 -21.86 -8.69 10.52
CA GLN A 77 -22.03 -9.81 11.45
C GLN A 77 -23.50 -10.21 11.60
N LEU A 78 -24.40 -9.24 11.69
CA LEU A 78 -25.84 -9.49 11.64
C LEU A 78 -26.22 -10.19 10.33
N GLY A 79 -25.69 -9.72 9.20
CA GLY A 79 -25.97 -10.34 7.90
C GLY A 79 -25.56 -11.81 7.85
N LYS A 80 -24.38 -12.16 8.38
CA LYS A 80 -23.94 -13.56 8.51
C LYS A 80 -24.87 -14.39 9.39
N LEU A 81 -25.36 -13.84 10.50
CA LEU A 81 -26.33 -14.52 11.38
C LEU A 81 -27.68 -14.72 10.69
N LEU A 82 -28.15 -13.73 9.93
CA LEU A 82 -29.39 -13.84 9.14
C LEU A 82 -29.25 -14.92 8.05
N LEU A 83 -28.11 -14.97 7.35
CA LEU A 83 -27.80 -16.01 6.36
C LEU A 83 -27.77 -17.40 6.99
N ALA A 84 -27.08 -17.57 8.12
CA ALA A 84 -27.02 -18.84 8.83
C ALA A 84 -28.41 -19.32 9.31
N ALA A 85 -29.30 -18.38 9.62
CA ALA A 85 -30.68 -18.64 10.00
C ALA A 85 -31.65 -18.75 8.80
N GLY A 86 -31.19 -18.63 7.56
CA GLY A 86 -32.04 -18.66 6.35
C GLY A 86 -32.95 -17.45 6.17
N ARG A 87 -32.74 -16.35 6.90
CA ARG A 87 -33.56 -15.12 6.87
C ARG A 87 -33.10 -14.15 5.79
N ILE A 88 -33.12 -14.60 4.54
CA ILE A 88 -32.61 -13.84 3.37
C ILE A 88 -33.48 -12.61 3.08
N GLU A 89 -34.81 -12.69 3.25
CA GLU A 89 -35.69 -11.52 3.03
C GLU A 89 -35.45 -10.40 4.05
N GLU A 90 -35.11 -10.75 5.30
CA GLU A 90 -34.74 -9.75 6.31
C GLU A 90 -33.42 -9.08 5.91
N LEU A 91 -32.44 -9.87 5.46
CA LEU A 91 -31.17 -9.35 4.95
C LEU A 91 -31.38 -8.40 3.77
N ARG A 92 -32.25 -8.78 2.82
CA ARG A 92 -32.63 -7.96 1.66
C ARG A 92 -33.25 -6.64 2.08
N THR A 93 -34.24 -6.70 2.97
CA THR A 93 -34.90 -5.50 3.49
C THR A 93 -33.91 -4.54 4.15
N ARG A 94 -32.94 -5.06 4.91
CA ARG A 94 -31.89 -4.23 5.54
C ARG A 94 -30.95 -3.61 4.51
N ALA A 95 -30.49 -4.40 3.54
CA ALA A 95 -29.65 -3.90 2.46
C ALA A 95 -30.34 -2.78 1.67
N ASP A 96 -31.63 -2.95 1.36
CA ASP A 96 -32.45 -1.96 0.63
C ASP A 96 -32.73 -0.71 1.48
N ALA A 97 -32.68 -0.82 2.81
CA ALA A 97 -32.74 0.30 3.74
C ALA A 97 -31.40 1.05 3.90
N GLY A 98 -30.33 0.63 3.21
CA GLY A 98 -29.02 1.28 3.23
C GLY A 98 -28.02 0.73 4.24
N ASP A 99 -28.29 -0.41 4.88
CA ASP A 99 -27.32 -1.11 5.72
C ASP A 99 -26.19 -1.69 4.84
N LEU A 100 -25.07 -0.98 4.77
CA LEU A 100 -23.91 -1.32 3.92
C LEU A 100 -23.31 -2.69 4.27
N GLY A 101 -23.37 -3.09 5.55
CA GLY A 101 -22.88 -4.38 6.01
C GLY A 101 -23.79 -5.51 5.56
N ALA A 102 -25.10 -5.35 5.73
CA ALA A 102 -26.10 -6.28 5.21
C ALA A 102 -26.04 -6.40 3.68
N ASN A 103 -25.89 -5.26 2.98
CA ASN A 103 -25.75 -5.24 1.53
C ASN A 103 -24.53 -6.03 1.06
N SER A 104 -23.38 -5.88 1.73
CA SER A 104 -22.17 -6.64 1.41
C SER A 104 -22.39 -8.16 1.51
N GLU A 105 -23.05 -8.63 2.57
CA GLU A 105 -23.36 -10.06 2.74
C GLU A 105 -24.36 -10.56 1.70
N LEU A 106 -25.37 -9.76 1.37
CA LEU A 106 -26.36 -10.11 0.35
C LEU A 106 -25.76 -10.21 -1.03
N VAL A 107 -24.99 -9.21 -1.48
CA VAL A 107 -24.37 -9.23 -2.81
C VAL A 107 -23.39 -10.41 -2.93
N ASN A 108 -22.66 -10.75 -1.85
CA ASN A 108 -21.82 -11.95 -1.80
C ASN A 108 -22.64 -13.24 -1.95
N LEU A 109 -23.80 -13.35 -1.29
CA LEU A 109 -24.72 -14.47 -1.48
C LEU A 109 -25.17 -14.56 -2.95
N LEU A 110 -25.66 -13.46 -3.52
CA LEU A 110 -26.15 -13.40 -4.89
C LEU A 110 -25.08 -13.81 -5.91
N ALA A 111 -23.82 -13.42 -5.67
CA ALA A 111 -22.69 -13.83 -6.49
C ALA A 111 -22.42 -15.34 -6.39
N ARG A 112 -22.47 -15.93 -5.17
CA ARG A 112 -22.28 -17.37 -4.95
C ARG A 112 -23.39 -18.21 -5.58
N GLU A 113 -24.63 -17.74 -5.50
CA GLU A 113 -25.79 -18.39 -6.12
C GLU A 113 -25.90 -18.12 -7.62
N GLY A 114 -25.10 -17.19 -8.14
CA GLY A 114 -25.11 -16.82 -9.55
C GLY A 114 -26.37 -16.07 -9.97
N ASN A 115 -27.04 -15.37 -9.05
CA ASN A 115 -28.22 -14.54 -9.31
C ASN A 115 -27.81 -13.22 -9.98
N LEU A 116 -27.45 -13.30 -11.26
CA LEU A 116 -27.03 -12.16 -12.06
C LEU A 116 -28.16 -11.12 -12.25
N ALA A 117 -29.42 -11.54 -12.17
CA ALA A 117 -30.55 -10.63 -12.35
C ALA A 117 -30.64 -9.62 -11.20
N GLU A 118 -30.56 -10.10 -9.95
CA GLU A 118 -30.59 -9.21 -8.78
C GLU A 118 -29.30 -8.40 -8.66
N LEU A 119 -28.12 -8.98 -8.96
CA LEU A 119 -26.87 -8.23 -9.04
C LEU A 119 -26.94 -7.08 -10.06
N ARG A 120 -27.55 -7.31 -11.22
CA ARG A 120 -27.82 -6.25 -12.21
C ARG A 120 -28.72 -5.19 -11.59
N ALA A 121 -29.86 -5.55 -11.02
CA ALA A 121 -30.80 -4.57 -10.46
C ALA A 121 -30.11 -3.67 -9.41
N ARG A 122 -29.34 -4.26 -8.49
CA ARG A 122 -28.57 -3.52 -7.47
C ARG A 122 -27.50 -2.63 -8.08
N SER A 123 -26.75 -3.10 -9.07
CA SER A 123 -25.77 -2.28 -9.78
C SER A 123 -26.44 -1.08 -10.48
N HIS A 124 -27.60 -1.25 -11.11
CA HIS A 124 -28.35 -0.12 -11.71
C HIS A 124 -28.89 0.85 -10.67
N ALA A 125 -29.13 0.39 -9.44
CA ALA A 125 -29.48 1.25 -8.31
C ALA A 125 -28.28 2.00 -7.70
N GLY A 126 -27.07 1.83 -8.26
CA GLY A 126 -25.85 2.53 -7.83
C GLY A 126 -25.03 1.79 -6.78
N ASP A 127 -25.20 0.49 -6.61
CA ASP A 127 -24.38 -0.32 -5.70
C ASP A 127 -23.03 -0.71 -6.36
N PRO A 128 -21.88 -0.16 -5.90
CA PRO A 128 -20.57 -0.44 -6.48
C PRO A 128 -20.08 -1.85 -6.17
N VAL A 129 -20.50 -2.44 -5.05
CA VAL A 129 -20.14 -3.82 -4.68
C VAL A 129 -20.86 -4.80 -5.60
N ALA A 130 -22.14 -4.55 -5.87
CA ALA A 130 -22.92 -5.34 -6.84
C ALA A 130 -22.37 -5.21 -8.26
N ALA A 131 -21.99 -4.00 -8.69
CA ALA A 131 -21.37 -3.79 -10.00
C ALA A 131 -20.09 -4.63 -10.17
N ARG A 132 -19.18 -4.58 -9.18
CA ARG A 132 -17.92 -5.34 -9.21
C ARG A 132 -18.15 -6.84 -9.23
N LEU A 133 -19.04 -7.36 -8.38
CA LEU A 133 -19.31 -8.80 -8.31
C LEU A 133 -20.06 -9.31 -9.54
N LEU A 134 -20.95 -8.50 -10.13
CA LEU A 134 -21.57 -8.79 -11.42
C LEU A 134 -20.52 -8.92 -12.53
N VAL A 135 -19.61 -7.95 -12.66
CA VAL A 135 -18.55 -7.97 -13.68
C VAL A 135 -17.67 -9.21 -13.52
N ALA A 136 -17.24 -9.53 -12.29
CA ALA A 136 -16.46 -10.73 -12.02
C ALA A 136 -17.19 -12.02 -12.46
N GLN A 137 -18.49 -12.13 -12.17
CA GLN A 137 -19.30 -13.28 -12.58
C GLN A 137 -19.52 -13.36 -14.10
N LEU A 138 -19.69 -12.22 -14.77
CA LEU A 138 -19.82 -12.17 -16.23
C LEU A 138 -18.53 -12.63 -16.92
N LEU A 139 -17.38 -12.15 -16.45
CA LEU A 139 -16.06 -12.54 -16.98
C LEU A 139 -15.78 -14.03 -16.77
N GLN A 140 -16.06 -14.57 -15.57
CA GLN A 140 -15.92 -16.01 -15.31
C GLN A 140 -16.77 -16.88 -16.25
N ARG A 141 -17.88 -16.35 -16.75
CA ARG A 141 -18.77 -17.04 -17.71
C ARG A 141 -18.47 -16.70 -19.17
N GLY A 142 -17.37 -15.97 -19.45
CA GLY A 142 -16.98 -15.55 -20.80
C GLY A 142 -17.88 -14.49 -21.42
N ARG A 143 -18.75 -13.83 -20.65
CA ARG A 143 -19.67 -12.77 -21.13
C ARG A 143 -18.96 -11.41 -21.11
N VAL A 144 -17.84 -11.32 -21.85
CA VAL A 144 -16.94 -10.16 -21.85
C VAL A 144 -17.64 -8.88 -22.32
N GLU A 145 -18.36 -8.93 -23.44
CA GLU A 145 -19.06 -7.76 -24.00
C GLU A 145 -20.05 -7.12 -23.01
N GLU A 146 -20.77 -7.97 -22.28
CA GLU A 146 -21.71 -7.50 -21.27
C GLU A 146 -20.99 -6.92 -20.06
N ALA A 147 -19.89 -7.53 -19.63
CA ALA A 147 -19.07 -6.98 -18.56
C ALA A 147 -18.53 -5.59 -18.93
N LEU A 148 -18.01 -5.42 -20.15
CA LEU A 148 -17.54 -4.13 -20.67
C LEU A 148 -18.67 -3.11 -20.75
N SER A 149 -19.84 -3.49 -21.28
CA SER A 149 -21.02 -2.61 -21.34
C SER A 149 -21.52 -2.17 -19.95
N HIS A 150 -21.35 -3.02 -18.94
CA HIS A 150 -21.65 -2.67 -17.55
C HIS A 150 -20.62 -1.71 -16.97
N LEU A 151 -19.33 -1.96 -17.19
CA LEU A 151 -18.25 -1.09 -16.73
C LEU A 151 -18.30 0.29 -17.41
N GLN A 152 -18.60 0.34 -18.70
CA GLN A 152 -18.65 1.60 -19.46
C GLN A 152 -19.65 2.58 -18.85
N ARG A 153 -20.83 2.11 -18.46
CA ARG A 153 -21.84 2.96 -17.80
C ARG A 153 -21.36 3.58 -16.49
N TRP A 154 -20.53 2.86 -15.74
CA TRP A 154 -19.94 3.37 -14.51
C TRP A 154 -18.80 4.35 -14.81
N ALA A 155 -17.96 4.05 -15.81
CA ALA A 155 -16.92 4.95 -16.29
C ALA A 155 -17.50 6.28 -16.82
N ASP A 156 -18.58 6.21 -17.61
CA ASP A 156 -19.32 7.37 -18.12
C ASP A 156 -19.92 8.22 -16.98
N ALA A 157 -20.22 7.60 -15.83
CA ALA A 157 -20.66 8.27 -14.61
C ALA A 157 -19.49 8.83 -13.77
N GLY A 158 -18.24 8.70 -14.22
CA GLY A 158 -17.03 9.20 -13.57
C GLY A 158 -16.34 8.21 -12.63
N ASP A 159 -16.69 6.92 -12.66
CA ASP A 159 -15.99 5.91 -11.87
C ASP A 159 -14.66 5.49 -12.52
N GLU A 160 -13.56 6.06 -12.02
CA GLU A 160 -12.20 5.73 -12.46
C GLU A 160 -11.82 4.25 -12.19
N THR A 161 -12.39 3.63 -11.16
CA THR A 161 -12.19 2.20 -10.92
C THR A 161 -12.81 1.38 -12.05
N ALA A 162 -14.00 1.76 -12.53
CA ALA A 162 -14.61 1.11 -13.69
C ALA A 162 -13.77 1.29 -14.95
N ALA A 163 -13.28 2.51 -15.24
CA ALA A 163 -12.37 2.78 -16.35
C ALA A 163 -11.10 1.91 -16.29
N ARG A 164 -10.50 1.79 -15.10
CA ARG A 164 -9.36 0.89 -14.86
C ARG A 164 -9.68 -0.58 -15.11
N TYR A 165 -10.87 -1.05 -14.73
CA TYR A 165 -11.29 -2.42 -15.02
C TYR A 165 -11.52 -2.66 -16.52
N ILE A 166 -12.04 -1.68 -17.26
CA ILE A 166 -12.19 -1.76 -18.73
C ILE A 166 -10.83 -2.04 -19.35
N ARG A 167 -9.83 -1.19 -19.08
CA ARG A 167 -8.46 -1.37 -19.60
C ARG A 167 -7.89 -2.75 -19.27
N LYS A 168 -8.05 -3.19 -18.02
CA LYS A 168 -7.61 -4.52 -17.58
C LYS A 168 -8.27 -5.64 -18.39
N VAL A 169 -9.59 -5.62 -18.54
CA VAL A 169 -10.33 -6.64 -19.30
C VAL A 169 -9.93 -6.61 -20.77
N LEU A 170 -9.80 -5.43 -21.38
CA LEU A 170 -9.35 -5.30 -22.77
C LEU A 170 -7.95 -5.87 -22.96
N THR A 171 -7.05 -5.64 -22.00
CA THR A 171 -5.67 -6.17 -22.03
C THR A 171 -5.64 -7.69 -21.90
N GLU A 172 -6.39 -8.24 -20.93
CA GLU A 172 -6.47 -9.69 -20.71
C GLU A 172 -7.12 -10.46 -21.87
N GLN A 173 -7.96 -9.78 -22.65
CA GLN A 173 -8.66 -10.33 -23.81
C GLN A 173 -7.99 -9.94 -25.15
N ASP A 174 -6.81 -9.32 -25.11
CA ASP A 174 -6.03 -8.87 -26.27
C ASP A 174 -6.87 -8.03 -27.28
N ARG A 175 -7.70 -7.12 -26.77
CA ARG A 175 -8.61 -6.27 -27.55
C ARG A 175 -7.88 -5.03 -28.09
N PHE A 176 -6.97 -5.25 -29.03
CA PHE A 176 -6.12 -4.22 -29.64
C PHE A 176 -6.91 -3.00 -30.14
N GLN A 177 -8.03 -3.22 -30.85
CA GLN A 177 -8.78 -2.12 -31.46
C GLN A 177 -9.39 -1.18 -30.41
N GLU A 178 -9.98 -1.73 -29.34
CA GLU A 178 -10.57 -0.93 -28.26
C GLU A 178 -9.51 -0.23 -27.41
N LEU A 179 -8.36 -0.89 -27.19
CA LEU A 179 -7.23 -0.23 -26.55
C LEU A 179 -6.67 0.90 -27.42
N SER A 180 -6.61 0.71 -28.75
CA SER A 180 -6.22 1.75 -29.69
C SER A 180 -7.16 2.94 -29.61
N THR A 181 -8.48 2.72 -29.65
CA THR A 181 -9.43 3.85 -29.55
C THR A 181 -9.29 4.61 -28.24
N LEU A 182 -9.13 3.91 -27.11
CA LEU A 182 -8.91 4.58 -25.82
C LEU A 182 -7.59 5.36 -25.79
N ALA A 183 -6.53 4.80 -26.36
CA ALA A 183 -5.23 5.46 -26.46
C ALA A 183 -5.31 6.70 -27.38
N ASP A 184 -6.00 6.59 -28.51
CA ASP A 184 -6.24 7.69 -29.46
C ASP A 184 -7.09 8.81 -28.83
N ASP A 185 -8.00 8.46 -27.92
CA ASP A 185 -8.78 9.39 -27.10
C ASP A 185 -7.98 10.01 -25.93
N GLY A 186 -6.71 9.63 -25.77
CA GLY A 186 -5.78 10.20 -24.78
C GLY A 186 -5.66 9.41 -23.46
N ASP A 187 -6.22 8.21 -23.36
CA ASP A 187 -6.01 7.34 -22.19
C ASP A 187 -4.58 6.80 -22.17
N VAL A 188 -3.73 7.45 -21.38
CA VAL A 188 -2.32 7.10 -21.18
C VAL A 188 -2.10 5.66 -20.71
N ASN A 189 -3.01 5.10 -19.92
CA ASN A 189 -2.89 3.73 -19.44
C ASN A 189 -3.27 2.72 -20.53
N ALA A 190 -4.21 3.07 -21.40
CA ALA A 190 -4.55 2.26 -22.57
C ALA A 190 -3.40 2.27 -23.59
N ALA A 191 -2.77 3.44 -23.83
CA ALA A 191 -1.59 3.56 -24.68
C ALA A 191 -0.43 2.68 -24.17
N PHE A 192 -0.16 2.72 -22.87
CA PHE A 192 0.83 1.85 -22.23
C PHE A 192 0.51 0.35 -22.43
N ALA A 193 -0.71 -0.07 -22.09
CA ALA A 193 -1.11 -1.47 -22.22
C ALA A 193 -1.08 -1.96 -23.68
N LEU A 194 -1.49 -1.10 -24.63
CA LEU A 194 -1.42 -1.41 -26.05
C LEU A 194 0.04 -1.59 -26.50
N ALA A 195 0.95 -0.68 -26.15
CA ALA A 195 2.36 -0.79 -26.52
C ALA A 195 2.99 -2.11 -26.03
N GLU A 196 2.72 -2.52 -24.79
CA GLU A 196 3.20 -3.80 -24.25
C GLU A 196 2.62 -5.00 -25.03
N LEU A 197 1.32 -4.98 -25.36
CA LEU A 197 0.69 -6.03 -26.14
C LEU A 197 1.23 -6.12 -27.57
N LEU A 198 1.51 -4.98 -28.20
CA LEU A 198 2.08 -4.94 -29.55
C LEU A 198 3.46 -5.61 -29.59
N VAL A 199 4.32 -5.39 -28.58
CA VAL A 199 5.59 -6.13 -28.46
C VAL A 199 5.36 -7.61 -28.21
N LYS A 200 4.48 -7.95 -27.24
CA LYS A 200 4.18 -9.34 -26.87
C LYS A 200 3.72 -10.20 -28.06
N TYR A 201 2.94 -9.61 -28.98
CA TYR A 201 2.44 -10.27 -30.18
C TYR A 201 3.23 -9.94 -31.45
N CYS A 202 4.43 -9.37 -31.31
CA CYS A 202 5.34 -9.02 -32.40
C CYS A 202 4.72 -8.13 -33.49
N ARG A 203 3.77 -7.25 -33.13
CA ARG A 203 3.15 -6.24 -34.00
C ARG A 203 3.99 -4.95 -34.01
N ILE A 204 5.27 -5.08 -34.35
CA ILE A 204 6.25 -3.99 -34.23
C ILE A 204 5.97 -2.86 -35.24
N GLU A 205 5.44 -3.17 -36.43
CA GLU A 205 5.06 -2.13 -37.41
C GLU A 205 3.92 -1.22 -36.91
N GLU A 206 2.96 -1.79 -36.19
CA GLU A 206 1.91 -1.00 -35.55
C GLU A 206 2.49 -0.15 -34.42
N LEU A 207 3.43 -0.69 -33.63
CA LEU A 207 4.15 0.05 -32.59
C LEU A 207 4.97 1.22 -33.18
N ARG A 208 5.68 0.99 -34.30
CA ARG A 208 6.40 2.02 -35.06
C ARG A 208 5.46 3.13 -35.52
N THR A 209 4.34 2.75 -36.15
CA THR A 209 3.35 3.71 -36.64
C THR A 209 2.80 4.59 -35.50
N ARG A 210 2.52 3.99 -34.33
CA ARG A 210 2.05 4.76 -33.16
C ARG A 210 3.14 5.67 -32.61
N ALA A 211 4.37 5.19 -32.49
CA ALA A 211 5.50 6.00 -32.06
C ALA A 211 5.74 7.19 -33.00
N ASP A 212 5.66 6.97 -34.32
CA ASP A 212 5.81 8.01 -35.35
C ASP A 212 4.66 9.04 -35.31
N SER A 213 3.49 8.65 -34.79
CA SER A 213 2.36 9.55 -34.55
C SER A 213 2.45 10.34 -33.24
N GLY A 214 3.50 10.13 -32.44
CA GLY A 214 3.73 10.84 -31.18
C GLY A 214 3.20 10.13 -29.93
N ASP A 215 2.80 8.86 -30.01
CA ASP A 215 2.46 8.06 -28.83
C ASP A 215 3.75 7.79 -28.02
N ARG A 216 3.90 8.52 -26.91
CA ARG A 216 5.08 8.45 -26.04
C ARG A 216 5.34 7.05 -25.50
N TYR A 217 4.29 6.29 -25.16
CA TYR A 217 4.47 4.93 -24.62
C TYR A 217 4.89 3.95 -25.73
N ALA A 218 4.34 4.12 -26.93
CA ALA A 218 4.79 3.36 -28.09
C ALA A 218 6.27 3.68 -28.41
N ALA A 219 6.66 4.95 -28.43
CA ALA A 219 8.03 5.38 -28.67
C ALA A 219 9.02 4.81 -27.63
N HIS A 220 8.69 4.92 -26.34
CA HIS A 220 9.50 4.37 -25.25
C HIS A 220 9.65 2.84 -25.35
N THR A 221 8.54 2.15 -25.61
CA THR A 221 8.50 0.69 -25.71
C THR A 221 9.28 0.20 -26.93
N LEU A 222 9.14 0.90 -28.06
CA LEU A 222 9.90 0.64 -29.28
C LEU A 222 11.39 0.87 -29.06
N ALA A 223 11.79 1.99 -28.43
CA ALA A 223 13.18 2.29 -28.14
C ALA A 223 13.84 1.17 -27.31
N LYS A 224 13.16 0.70 -26.26
CA LYS A 224 13.61 -0.46 -25.47
C LYS A 224 13.70 -1.74 -26.29
N PHE A 225 12.72 -1.99 -27.15
CA PHE A 225 12.73 -3.16 -28.04
C PHE A 225 13.91 -3.13 -29.01
N LEU A 226 14.20 -1.97 -29.63
CA LEU A 226 15.33 -1.79 -30.55
C LEU A 226 16.68 -2.06 -29.85
N VAL A 227 16.86 -1.59 -28.61
CA VAL A 227 18.06 -1.91 -27.82
C VAL A 227 18.18 -3.42 -27.59
N GLN A 228 17.09 -4.10 -27.24
CA GLN A 228 17.09 -5.55 -27.03
C GLN A 228 17.43 -6.35 -28.30
N GLN A 229 17.03 -5.86 -29.47
CA GLN A 229 17.37 -6.48 -30.77
C GLN A 229 18.76 -6.06 -31.29
N GLY A 230 19.42 -5.09 -30.66
CA GLY A 230 20.68 -4.53 -31.13
C GLY A 230 20.53 -3.60 -32.34
N GLU A 231 19.32 -3.11 -32.63
CA GLU A 231 19.00 -2.22 -33.74
C GLU A 231 19.31 -0.75 -33.41
N VAL A 232 20.54 -0.48 -32.96
CA VAL A 232 21.00 0.86 -32.53
C VAL A 232 20.94 1.88 -33.68
N GLY A 233 21.07 1.44 -34.93
CA GLY A 233 20.97 2.31 -36.10
C GLY A 233 19.57 2.92 -36.29
N GLU A 234 18.51 2.15 -36.06
CA GLU A 234 17.15 2.68 -36.09
C GLU A 234 16.92 3.61 -34.89
N LEU A 235 17.36 3.20 -33.69
CA LEU A 235 17.24 4.01 -32.49
C LEU A 235 17.91 5.39 -32.65
N ARG A 236 19.12 5.43 -33.24
CA ARG A 236 19.82 6.68 -33.55
C ARG A 236 19.07 7.52 -34.56
N THR A 237 18.56 6.90 -35.63
CA THR A 237 17.75 7.62 -36.64
C THR A 237 16.53 8.29 -35.99
N ARG A 238 15.83 7.59 -35.08
CA ARG A 238 14.68 8.14 -34.36
C ARG A 238 15.07 9.31 -33.47
N ALA A 239 16.16 9.16 -32.69
CA ALA A 239 16.70 10.23 -31.85
C ALA A 239 17.06 11.48 -32.69
N ASP A 240 17.72 11.29 -33.84
CA ASP A 240 18.10 12.37 -34.76
C ASP A 240 16.88 13.08 -35.37
N THR A 241 15.74 12.39 -35.49
CA THR A 241 14.46 12.98 -35.92
C THR A 241 13.66 13.66 -34.80
N GLY A 242 14.18 13.67 -33.57
CA GLY A 242 13.55 14.33 -32.42
C GLY A 242 12.64 13.43 -31.57
N ASP A 243 12.74 12.11 -31.71
CA ASP A 243 12.08 11.17 -30.79
C ASP A 243 12.82 11.20 -29.43
N SER A 244 12.26 11.97 -28.50
CA SER A 244 12.76 12.15 -27.12
C SER A 244 13.02 10.84 -26.40
N GLU A 245 12.12 9.86 -26.52
CA GLU A 245 12.25 8.58 -25.83
C GLU A 245 13.36 7.74 -26.44
N ALA A 246 13.49 7.75 -27.77
CA ALA A 246 14.60 7.10 -28.46
C ALA A 246 15.95 7.71 -28.07
N GLY A 247 16.07 9.04 -28.06
CA GLY A 247 17.32 9.71 -27.70
C GLY A 247 17.69 9.55 -26.23
N SER A 248 16.71 9.56 -25.32
CA SER A 248 16.92 9.23 -23.90
C SER A 248 17.49 7.81 -23.71
N VAL A 249 16.86 6.81 -24.35
CA VAL A 249 17.31 5.41 -24.27
C VAL A 249 18.69 5.23 -24.91
N LEU A 250 18.95 5.88 -26.04
CA LEU A 250 20.24 5.82 -26.71
C LEU A 250 21.36 6.46 -25.86
N ALA A 251 21.10 7.62 -25.26
CA ALA A 251 22.07 8.27 -24.38
C ALA A 251 22.41 7.41 -23.17
N GLY A 252 21.41 6.77 -22.54
CA GLY A 252 21.64 5.82 -21.44
C GLY A 252 22.47 4.60 -21.87
N LEU A 253 22.22 4.07 -23.07
CA LEU A 253 23.01 2.96 -23.63
C LEU A 253 24.48 3.37 -23.86
N LEU A 254 24.72 4.52 -24.48
CA LEU A 254 26.06 5.04 -24.78
C LEU A 254 26.83 5.36 -23.50
N ALA A 255 26.19 6.00 -22.52
CA ALA A 255 26.78 6.26 -21.21
C ALA A 255 27.21 4.96 -20.51
N GLY A 256 26.36 3.93 -20.54
CA GLY A 256 26.69 2.60 -20.00
C GLY A 256 27.83 1.87 -20.74
N GLN A 257 28.07 2.23 -22.00
CA GLN A 257 29.19 1.72 -22.82
C GLN A 257 30.48 2.55 -22.65
N GLY A 258 30.41 3.70 -21.98
CA GLY A 258 31.52 4.63 -21.77
C GLY A 258 31.62 5.73 -22.83
N ASP A 259 30.72 5.78 -23.81
CA ASP A 259 30.66 6.80 -24.86
C ASP A 259 29.90 8.05 -24.36
N VAL A 260 30.38 8.61 -23.26
CA VAL A 260 29.72 9.70 -22.50
C VAL A 260 29.60 10.97 -23.34
N ASP A 261 30.61 11.32 -24.13
CA ASP A 261 30.59 12.51 -24.98
C ASP A 261 29.45 12.47 -26.02
N GLU A 262 29.18 11.29 -26.58
CA GLU A 262 28.09 11.11 -27.53
C GLU A 262 26.73 11.16 -26.82
N ALA A 263 26.61 10.53 -25.65
CA ALA A 263 25.40 10.61 -24.82
C ALA A 263 25.06 12.06 -24.44
N LEU A 264 26.05 12.85 -24.02
CA LEU A 264 25.89 14.27 -23.71
C LEU A 264 25.45 15.07 -24.94
N ALA A 265 26.02 14.79 -26.12
CA ALA A 265 25.65 15.47 -27.35
C ALA A 265 24.18 15.23 -27.74
N ILE A 266 23.71 13.98 -27.63
CA ILE A 266 22.31 13.61 -27.92
C ILE A 266 21.36 14.31 -26.96
N LEU A 267 21.64 14.23 -25.65
CA LEU A 267 20.79 14.86 -24.63
C LEU A 267 20.80 16.39 -24.74
N SER A 268 21.94 17.00 -25.09
CA SER A 268 22.01 18.44 -25.36
C SER A 268 21.13 18.84 -26.54
N GLY A 269 21.17 18.09 -27.65
CA GLY A 269 20.33 18.37 -28.81
C GLY A 269 18.83 18.31 -28.49
N LEU A 270 18.41 17.32 -27.70
CA LEU A 270 17.01 17.20 -27.23
C LEU A 270 16.63 18.32 -26.25
N ALA A 271 17.51 18.65 -25.31
CA ALA A 271 17.30 19.74 -24.36
C ALA A 271 17.16 21.10 -25.08
N ASP A 272 18.01 21.36 -26.08
CA ASP A 272 17.95 22.55 -26.92
C ASP A 272 16.67 22.61 -27.77
N ALA A 273 16.10 21.45 -28.12
CA ALA A 273 14.79 21.34 -28.75
C ALA A 273 13.60 21.53 -27.78
N GLY A 274 13.86 21.70 -26.49
CA GLY A 274 12.86 21.98 -25.45
C GLY A 274 12.42 20.77 -24.64
N ASP A 275 13.06 19.62 -24.78
CA ASP A 275 12.78 18.45 -23.95
C ASP A 275 13.33 18.62 -22.52
N GLN A 276 12.41 18.86 -21.59
CA GLN A 276 12.72 19.08 -20.18
C GLN A 276 13.22 17.82 -19.46
N GLU A 277 12.80 16.63 -19.90
CA GLU A 277 13.26 15.37 -19.31
C GLU A 277 14.66 15.02 -19.82
N ALA A 278 14.94 15.23 -21.11
CA ALA A 278 16.29 15.11 -21.65
C ALA A 278 17.27 16.10 -20.98
N ALA A 279 16.82 17.33 -20.69
CA ALA A 279 17.60 18.29 -19.93
C ALA A 279 17.90 17.82 -18.50
N CYS A 280 16.95 17.14 -17.83
CA CYS A 280 17.20 16.52 -16.53
C CYS A 280 18.24 15.40 -16.63
N GLN A 281 18.12 14.51 -17.62
CA GLN A 281 19.08 13.42 -17.84
C GLN A 281 20.48 13.94 -18.20
N LEU A 282 20.55 15.03 -18.96
CA LEU A 282 21.81 15.71 -19.26
C LEU A 282 22.48 16.20 -17.97
N ALA A 283 21.72 16.80 -17.07
CA ALA A 283 22.21 17.27 -15.78
C ALA A 283 22.67 16.11 -14.88
N ASP A 284 21.89 15.01 -14.83
CA ASP A 284 22.24 13.80 -14.07
C ASP A 284 23.57 13.22 -14.58
N LEU A 285 23.74 13.07 -15.91
CA LEU A 285 24.97 12.54 -16.50
C LEU A 285 26.18 13.48 -16.30
N LEU A 286 25.99 14.80 -16.38
CA LEU A 286 27.03 15.78 -16.07
C LEU A 286 27.46 15.70 -14.60
N ALA A 287 26.52 15.53 -13.67
CA ALA A 287 26.80 15.40 -12.26
C ALA A 287 27.63 14.15 -11.94
N GLU A 288 27.27 13.00 -12.52
CA GLU A 288 28.03 11.74 -12.39
C GLU A 288 29.50 11.89 -12.83
N HIS A 289 29.77 12.80 -13.78
CA HIS A 289 31.10 13.09 -14.30
C HIS A 289 31.78 14.30 -13.61
N GLY A 290 31.22 14.79 -12.51
CA GLY A 290 31.80 15.86 -11.69
C GLY A 290 31.55 17.28 -12.21
N GLU A 291 30.76 17.46 -13.26
CA GLU A 291 30.40 18.75 -13.86
C GLU A 291 29.16 19.38 -13.19
N VAL A 292 29.14 19.37 -11.86
CA VAL A 292 28.02 19.79 -10.99
C VAL A 292 27.55 21.22 -11.28
N GLY A 293 28.48 22.12 -11.61
CA GLY A 293 28.18 23.50 -11.95
C GLY A 293 27.33 23.61 -13.23
N LYS A 294 27.63 22.79 -14.25
CA LYS A 294 26.85 22.74 -15.50
C LYS A 294 25.49 22.10 -15.26
N ALA A 295 25.44 20.99 -14.52
CA ALA A 295 24.20 20.32 -14.14
C ALA A 295 23.24 21.28 -13.39
N THR A 296 23.75 22.03 -12.43
CA THR A 296 22.99 23.05 -11.68
C THR A 296 22.47 24.17 -12.58
N ALA A 297 23.28 24.62 -13.54
CA ALA A 297 22.90 25.66 -14.50
C ALA A 297 21.77 25.21 -15.44
N ILE A 298 21.68 23.92 -15.74
CA ILE A 298 20.60 23.33 -16.55
C ILE A 298 19.31 23.17 -15.74
N LEU A 299 19.41 22.67 -14.49
CA LEU A 299 18.23 22.38 -13.68
C LEU A 299 17.53 23.62 -13.11
N ARG A 300 18.28 24.70 -12.80
CA ARG A 300 17.72 25.89 -12.16
C ARG A 300 16.64 26.60 -13.02
N PRO A 301 16.84 26.85 -14.32
CA PRO A 301 15.76 27.38 -15.17
C PRO A 301 14.53 26.46 -15.21
N LEU A 302 14.72 25.14 -15.19
CA LEU A 302 13.60 24.19 -15.19
C LEU A 302 12.77 24.27 -13.90
N THR A 303 13.41 24.53 -12.76
CA THR A 303 12.66 24.79 -11.52
C THR A 303 11.79 26.04 -11.63
N ASP A 304 12.28 27.10 -12.30
CA ASP A 304 11.50 28.33 -12.50
C ASP A 304 10.29 28.11 -13.44
N THR A 305 10.35 27.15 -14.36
CA THR A 305 9.22 26.76 -15.21
C THR A 305 8.15 25.91 -14.50
N GLY A 306 8.42 25.48 -13.26
CA GLY A 306 7.52 24.60 -12.51
C GLY A 306 7.62 23.12 -12.86
N PHE A 307 8.65 22.69 -13.62
CA PHE A 307 8.84 21.28 -13.94
C PHE A 307 9.21 20.48 -12.69
N HIS A 308 8.26 19.73 -12.13
CA HIS A 308 8.40 19.03 -10.83
C HIS A 308 9.63 18.10 -10.76
N GLY A 309 10.03 17.50 -11.88
CA GLY A 309 11.20 16.64 -11.96
C GLY A 309 12.53 17.35 -11.66
N ALA A 310 12.66 18.64 -12.01
CA ALA A 310 13.90 19.38 -11.81
C ALA A 310 14.17 19.73 -10.35
N TRP A 311 13.11 19.91 -9.55
CA TRP A 311 13.23 20.33 -8.14
C TRP A 311 13.96 19.31 -7.28
N HIS A 312 13.51 18.05 -7.29
CA HIS A 312 14.14 17.01 -6.47
C HIS A 312 15.53 16.64 -6.97
N ARG A 313 15.75 16.63 -8.30
CA ARG A 313 17.08 16.42 -8.89
C ARG A 313 18.06 17.51 -8.49
N LEU A 314 17.68 18.79 -8.61
CA LEU A 314 18.53 19.91 -8.19
C LEU A 314 18.82 19.86 -6.70
N ALA A 315 17.81 19.56 -5.88
CA ALA A 315 17.98 19.48 -4.44
C ALA A 315 18.94 18.37 -4.01
N ASN A 316 18.77 17.17 -4.56
CA ASN A 316 19.67 16.03 -4.31
C ASN A 316 21.09 16.34 -4.79
N LEU A 317 21.23 16.91 -5.99
CA LEU A 317 22.52 17.31 -6.55
C LEU A 317 23.27 18.27 -5.62
N LEU A 318 22.61 19.31 -5.13
CA LEU A 318 23.21 20.28 -4.21
C LEU A 318 23.63 19.62 -2.89
N ALA A 319 22.75 18.80 -2.30
CA ALA A 319 23.03 18.13 -1.03
C ALA A 319 24.17 17.12 -1.12
N GLU A 320 24.21 16.29 -2.17
CA GLU A 320 25.26 15.29 -2.37
C GLU A 320 26.64 15.93 -2.60
N HIS A 321 26.67 17.16 -3.11
CA HIS A 321 27.90 17.93 -3.35
C HIS A 321 28.19 18.98 -2.27
N GLY A 322 27.54 18.88 -1.11
CA GLY A 322 27.87 19.62 0.11
C GLY A 322 27.08 20.92 0.34
N ASP A 323 26.19 21.32 -0.56
CA ASP A 323 25.26 22.44 -0.38
C ASP A 323 23.88 21.94 0.10
N VAL A 324 23.86 21.38 1.30
CA VAL A 324 22.65 20.83 1.92
C VAL A 324 21.60 21.92 2.17
N GLU A 325 22.04 23.12 2.56
CA GLU A 325 21.15 24.27 2.77
C GLU A 325 20.48 24.70 1.46
N GLY A 326 21.26 24.78 0.37
CA GLY A 326 20.72 25.08 -0.96
C GLY A 326 19.74 24.01 -1.41
N GLY A 327 20.05 22.72 -1.19
CA GLY A 327 19.16 21.61 -1.49
C GLY A 327 17.83 21.70 -0.72
N MET A 328 17.88 22.01 0.58
CA MET A 328 16.68 22.24 1.39
C MET A 328 15.90 23.48 0.93
N ALA A 329 16.58 24.57 0.62
CA ALA A 329 15.94 25.79 0.15
C ALA A 329 15.17 25.55 -1.14
N VAL A 330 15.72 24.78 -2.09
CA VAL A 330 15.02 24.37 -3.33
C VAL A 330 13.73 23.61 -3.00
N LEU A 331 13.78 22.64 -2.09
CA LEU A 331 12.58 21.85 -1.71
C LEU A 331 11.53 22.67 -0.96
N LEU A 332 11.95 23.61 -0.12
CA LEU A 332 11.09 24.42 0.74
C LEU A 332 10.57 25.70 0.06
N ALA A 333 11.16 26.10 -1.08
CA ALA A 333 10.81 27.34 -1.78
C ALA A 333 9.37 27.38 -2.33
N GLN A 334 8.68 26.23 -2.48
CA GLN A 334 7.31 26.19 -3.01
C GLN A 334 6.35 25.34 -2.16
N PRO A 335 5.31 25.94 -1.55
CA PRO A 335 4.37 25.25 -0.66
C PRO A 335 3.43 24.25 -1.33
N HIS A 336 3.51 24.05 -2.66
CA HIS A 336 2.69 23.09 -3.42
C HIS A 336 3.50 22.01 -4.14
N ALA A 337 4.80 21.89 -3.88
CA ALA A 337 5.67 20.89 -4.49
C ALA A 337 5.59 19.52 -3.80
N GLY A 338 4.39 19.01 -3.54
CA GLY A 338 4.20 17.71 -2.88
C GLY A 338 4.94 16.57 -3.57
N GLY A 339 5.01 16.60 -4.91
CA GLY A 339 5.78 15.63 -5.71
C GLY A 339 7.30 15.75 -5.55
N ALA A 340 7.84 16.96 -5.39
CA ALA A 340 9.28 17.15 -5.20
C ALA A 340 9.73 16.66 -3.82
N LEU A 341 8.94 16.96 -2.78
CA LEU A 341 9.22 16.51 -1.40
C LEU A 341 9.12 14.98 -1.25
N ALA A 342 8.24 14.34 -2.03
CA ALA A 342 8.11 12.88 -2.06
C ALA A 342 9.34 12.18 -2.66
N ASN A 343 10.03 12.83 -3.61
CA ASN A 343 11.11 12.23 -4.40
C ASN A 343 12.53 12.69 -3.97
N ALA A 344 12.64 13.57 -2.98
CA ALA A 344 13.92 14.11 -2.51
C ALA A 344 14.60 13.21 -1.46
N SER A 345 14.84 11.94 -1.79
CA SER A 345 15.52 10.99 -0.91
C SER A 345 16.97 11.40 -0.61
N GLY A 346 17.70 11.91 -1.61
CA GLY A 346 19.12 12.28 -1.47
C GLY A 346 19.36 13.33 -0.40
N VAL A 347 18.55 14.40 -0.35
CA VAL A 347 18.62 15.41 0.73
C VAL A 347 18.37 14.76 2.10
N ALA A 348 17.33 13.93 2.22
CA ALA A 348 17.02 13.24 3.47
C ALA A 348 18.15 12.28 3.92
N ASP A 349 18.79 11.58 2.98
CA ASP A 349 19.89 10.65 3.24
C ASP A 349 21.15 11.40 3.71
N VAL A 350 21.48 12.53 3.08
CA VAL A 350 22.59 13.40 3.50
C VAL A 350 22.36 13.96 4.90
N LEU A 351 21.16 14.49 5.16
CA LEU A 351 20.80 15.00 6.48
C LEU A 351 20.88 13.90 7.56
N ALA A 352 20.45 12.69 7.23
CA ALA A 352 20.50 11.56 8.15
C ALA A 352 21.94 11.14 8.47
N ARG A 353 22.79 11.05 7.44
CA ARG A 353 24.22 10.74 7.58
C ARG A 353 24.95 11.77 8.44
N GLU A 354 24.54 13.03 8.36
CA GLU A 354 25.13 14.13 9.13
C GLU A 354 24.49 14.33 10.51
N GLY A 355 23.44 13.57 10.84
CA GLY A 355 22.73 13.68 12.12
C GLY A 355 21.95 14.99 12.27
N ARG A 356 21.59 15.64 11.17
CA ARG A 356 20.87 16.93 11.13
C ARG A 356 19.37 16.75 11.40
N LEU A 357 19.04 16.45 12.65
CA LEU A 357 17.66 16.12 13.08
C LEU A 357 16.66 17.28 12.89
N ASP A 358 17.05 18.52 13.16
CA ASP A 358 16.13 19.67 13.06
C ASP A 358 15.71 19.95 11.60
N ASP A 359 16.61 19.71 10.67
CA ASP A 359 16.35 19.84 9.24
C ASP A 359 15.47 18.70 8.72
N LEU A 360 15.73 17.47 9.18
CA LEU A 360 14.84 16.34 8.93
C LEU A 360 13.43 16.57 9.50
N ARG A 361 13.30 17.18 10.69
CA ARG A 361 12.02 17.59 11.26
C ARG A 361 11.32 18.59 10.35
N THR A 362 12.04 19.61 9.89
CA THR A 362 11.51 20.64 9.00
C THR A 362 10.96 20.04 7.70
N LEU A 363 11.73 19.18 7.03
CA LEU A 363 11.27 18.53 5.79
C LEU A 363 10.12 17.54 6.03
N ALA A 364 10.17 16.77 7.12
CA ALA A 364 9.10 15.84 7.47
C ALA A 364 7.78 16.58 7.78
N ASP A 365 7.86 17.70 8.49
CA ASP A 365 6.70 18.52 8.84
C ASP A 365 6.15 19.30 7.62
N ALA A 366 7.00 19.54 6.62
CA ALA A 366 6.59 20.02 5.29
C ALA A 366 5.95 18.92 4.41
N GLY A 367 5.95 17.66 4.85
CA GLY A 367 5.30 16.54 4.14
C GLY A 367 6.24 15.63 3.35
N SER A 368 7.56 15.74 3.50
CA SER A 368 8.50 14.81 2.88
C SER A 368 8.46 13.43 3.55
N LEU A 369 7.96 12.43 2.82
CA LEU A 369 7.94 11.04 3.27
C LEU A 369 9.34 10.46 3.49
N PRO A 370 10.33 10.67 2.58
CA PRO A 370 11.70 10.25 2.82
C PRO A 370 12.25 10.84 4.12
N ALA A 371 12.13 12.16 4.33
CA ALA A 371 12.63 12.79 5.56
C ALA A 371 11.96 12.24 6.82
N ALA A 372 10.63 12.00 6.79
CA ALA A 372 9.90 11.40 7.89
C ALA A 372 10.39 9.99 8.25
N GLU A 373 10.74 9.18 7.24
CA GLU A 373 11.32 7.85 7.43
C GLU A 373 12.72 7.93 8.06
N ARG A 374 13.61 8.77 7.52
CA ARG A 374 14.99 8.91 8.03
C ARG A 374 15.01 9.46 9.46
N LEU A 375 14.14 10.44 9.72
CA LEU A 375 13.93 10.97 11.06
C LEU A 375 13.43 9.88 12.02
N GLY A 376 12.44 9.09 11.62
CA GLY A 376 11.92 7.99 12.45
C GLY A 376 13.02 6.98 12.81
N ASN A 377 13.86 6.61 11.84
CA ASN A 377 14.99 5.70 12.05
C ASN A 377 16.01 6.27 13.05
N LEU A 378 16.41 7.54 12.88
CA LEU A 378 17.38 8.19 13.77
C LEU A 378 16.83 8.43 15.17
N LEU A 379 15.59 8.89 15.30
CA LEU A 379 14.93 9.04 16.61
C LEU A 379 14.87 7.70 17.33
N ALA A 380 14.65 6.60 16.61
CA ALA A 380 14.63 5.28 17.20
C ALA A 380 16.00 4.82 17.70
N GLN A 381 17.05 5.07 16.91
CA GLN A 381 18.44 4.76 17.30
C GLN A 381 18.89 5.58 18.52
N LEU A 382 18.47 6.84 18.61
CA LEU A 382 18.80 7.75 19.71
C LEU A 382 17.89 7.58 20.93
N GLY A 383 16.83 6.78 20.85
CA GLY A 383 15.90 6.53 21.95
C GLY A 383 14.92 7.68 22.22
N HIS A 384 14.62 8.53 21.23
CA HIS A 384 13.64 9.62 21.34
C HIS A 384 12.19 9.11 21.20
N VAL A 385 11.78 8.24 22.13
CA VAL A 385 10.49 7.53 22.10
C VAL A 385 9.29 8.47 22.18
N GLU A 386 9.36 9.53 22.98
CA GLU A 386 8.25 10.50 23.11
C GLU A 386 7.99 11.26 21.80
N GLU A 387 9.04 11.60 21.06
CA GLU A 387 8.88 12.27 19.77
C GLU A 387 8.32 11.32 18.71
N LEU A 388 8.81 10.08 18.68
CA LEU A 388 8.26 9.02 17.82
C LEU A 388 6.77 8.79 18.09
N ARG A 389 6.37 8.77 19.37
CA ARG A 389 4.96 8.66 19.78
C ARG A 389 4.13 9.83 19.25
N ALA A 390 4.58 11.06 19.50
CA ALA A 390 3.86 12.24 19.01
C ALA A 390 3.72 12.28 17.48
N ARG A 391 4.73 11.84 16.72
CA ARG A 391 4.67 11.76 15.25
C ARG A 391 3.77 10.62 14.76
N ALA A 392 3.83 9.46 15.40
CA ALA A 392 2.97 8.33 15.09
C ALA A 392 1.48 8.66 15.30
N ASP A 393 1.16 9.38 16.38
CA ASP A 393 -0.21 9.76 16.72
C ASP A 393 -0.79 10.83 15.77
N ARG A 394 0.06 11.59 15.07
CA ARG A 394 -0.34 12.51 13.98
C ARG A 394 -0.59 11.80 12.64
N GLY A 395 -0.41 10.48 12.55
CA GLY A 395 -0.58 9.70 11.33
C GLY A 395 0.70 9.47 10.53
N GLY A 396 1.89 9.69 11.12
CA GLY A 396 3.17 9.39 10.47
C GLY A 396 3.43 7.88 10.39
N SER A 397 3.06 7.25 9.27
CA SER A 397 3.25 5.79 9.05
C SER A 397 4.69 5.30 9.32
N PRO A 398 5.76 5.98 8.85
CA PRO A 398 7.14 5.56 9.18
C PRO A 398 7.47 5.67 10.67
N ALA A 399 6.99 6.71 11.36
CA ALA A 399 7.21 6.89 12.79
C ALA A 399 6.45 5.85 13.63
N ALA A 400 5.22 5.51 13.24
CA ALA A 400 4.43 4.45 13.87
C ALA A 400 5.12 3.09 13.78
N TRP A 401 5.66 2.75 12.60
CA TRP A 401 6.44 1.52 12.41
C TRP A 401 7.65 1.46 13.35
N GLN A 402 8.47 2.53 13.38
CA GLN A 402 9.67 2.55 14.23
C GLN A 402 9.34 2.54 15.72
N LEU A 403 8.27 3.23 16.15
CA LEU A 403 7.77 3.16 17.51
C LEU A 403 7.34 1.74 17.87
N ASN A 404 6.53 1.09 17.03
CA ASN A 404 6.04 -0.26 17.27
C ASN A 404 7.20 -1.27 17.38
N ALA A 405 8.23 -1.13 16.54
CA ALA A 405 9.45 -1.92 16.60
C ALA A 405 10.23 -1.71 17.91
N LEU A 406 10.34 -0.46 18.39
CA LEU A 406 10.97 -0.14 19.67
C LEU A 406 10.17 -0.66 20.87
N LEU A 407 8.85 -0.47 20.90
CA LEU A 407 7.98 -0.97 21.96
C LEU A 407 8.09 -2.50 22.07
N ALA A 408 8.14 -3.21 20.94
CA ALA A 408 8.34 -4.65 20.89
C ALA A 408 9.72 -5.08 21.44
N ARG A 409 10.79 -4.37 21.10
CA ARG A 409 12.15 -4.66 21.61
C ARG A 409 12.29 -4.35 23.11
N SER A 410 11.64 -3.29 23.58
CA SER A 410 11.67 -2.85 24.97
C SER A 410 10.67 -3.59 25.87
N GLY A 411 9.88 -4.53 25.33
CA GLY A 411 8.91 -5.31 26.10
C GLY A 411 7.67 -4.54 26.55
N LEU A 412 7.39 -3.37 25.97
CA LEU A 412 6.23 -2.53 26.28
C LEU A 412 4.98 -3.02 25.52
N LEU A 413 4.59 -4.27 25.78
CA LEU A 413 3.54 -4.97 25.02
C LEU A 413 2.13 -4.39 25.26
N ASP A 414 1.88 -3.75 26.41
CA ASP A 414 0.58 -3.15 26.72
C ASP A 414 0.26 -1.97 25.81
N GLU A 415 1.24 -1.11 25.55
CA GLU A 415 1.10 0.02 24.62
C GLU A 415 0.94 -0.50 23.18
N LEU A 416 1.75 -1.48 22.79
CA LEU A 416 1.68 -2.09 21.47
C LEU A 416 0.31 -2.75 21.22
N ARG A 417 -0.25 -3.42 22.23
CA ARG A 417 -1.61 -3.99 22.19
C ARG A 417 -2.68 -2.92 22.13
N ALA A 418 -2.52 -1.80 22.84
CA ALA A 418 -3.46 -0.69 22.76
C ALA A 418 -3.51 -0.10 21.34
N ARG A 419 -2.35 0.06 20.69
CA ARG A 419 -2.25 0.53 19.30
C ARG A 419 -2.86 -0.46 18.31
N ALA A 420 -2.59 -1.76 18.46
CA ALA A 420 -3.21 -2.81 17.64
C ALA A 420 -4.74 -2.79 17.75
N ASN A 421 -5.28 -2.64 18.96
CA ASN A 421 -6.73 -2.54 19.20
C ASN A 421 -7.35 -1.26 18.63
N ALA A 422 -6.55 -0.21 18.42
CA ALA A 422 -6.98 1.02 17.76
C ALA A 422 -6.97 0.91 16.22
N GLY A 423 -6.59 -0.25 15.66
CA GLY A 423 -6.56 -0.52 14.22
C GLY A 423 -5.20 -0.36 13.55
N ASP A 424 -4.11 -0.17 14.32
CA ASP A 424 -2.74 -0.16 13.79
C ASP A 424 -2.31 -1.58 13.43
N SER A 425 -2.37 -1.93 12.15
CA SER A 425 -2.01 -3.26 11.64
C SER A 425 -0.52 -3.58 11.82
N ALA A 426 0.36 -2.58 11.78
CA ALA A 426 1.78 -2.77 12.05
C ALA A 426 2.01 -3.09 13.54
N ALA A 427 1.27 -2.45 14.45
CA ALA A 427 1.32 -2.77 15.87
C ALA A 427 0.88 -4.22 16.15
N ALA A 428 -0.17 -4.70 15.46
CA ALA A 428 -0.61 -6.09 15.56
C ALA A 428 0.50 -7.06 15.11
N TRP A 429 1.13 -6.81 13.96
CA TRP A 429 2.24 -7.63 13.46
C TRP A 429 3.45 -7.68 14.40
N HIS A 430 3.84 -6.52 14.95
CA HIS A 430 4.95 -6.44 15.90
C HIS A 430 4.63 -7.12 17.23
N LEU A 431 3.36 -7.07 17.69
CA LEU A 431 2.91 -7.74 18.90
C LEU A 431 2.99 -9.26 18.76
N ASP A 432 2.48 -9.81 17.66
CA ASP A 432 2.53 -11.25 17.37
C ASP A 432 3.99 -11.73 17.29
N SER A 433 4.84 -10.96 16.61
CA SER A 433 6.27 -11.25 16.51
C SER A 433 7.01 -11.22 17.85
N ALA A 434 6.62 -10.33 18.77
CA ALA A 434 7.22 -10.23 20.09
C ALA A 434 6.75 -11.37 21.03
N LEU A 435 5.47 -11.72 20.97
CA LEU A 435 4.90 -12.83 21.73
C LEU A 435 5.46 -14.19 21.27
N ALA A 436 5.66 -14.38 19.96
CA ALA A 436 6.30 -15.59 19.43
C ALA A 436 7.74 -15.77 19.97
N ARG A 437 8.52 -14.68 20.02
CA ARG A 437 9.88 -14.69 20.60
C ARG A 437 9.88 -14.96 22.10
N GLN A 438 8.93 -14.43 22.85
CA GLN A 438 8.79 -14.74 24.29
C GLN A 438 8.44 -16.22 24.52
N ASN A 439 7.51 -16.78 23.73
CA ASN A 439 7.15 -18.19 23.86
C ASN A 439 8.32 -19.11 23.52
N GLN A 440 9.09 -18.79 22.47
CA GLN A 440 10.28 -19.56 22.10
C GLN A 440 11.39 -19.48 23.17
N ALA A 441 11.62 -18.30 23.76
CA ALA A 441 12.56 -18.15 24.86
C ALA A 441 12.13 -18.91 26.13
N VAL A 442 10.82 -19.02 26.40
CA VAL A 442 10.28 -19.83 27.51
C VAL A 442 10.41 -21.32 27.22
N GLU A 443 10.26 -21.76 25.97
CA GLU A 443 10.50 -23.16 25.57
C GLU A 443 11.98 -23.54 25.64
N ASP A 444 12.89 -22.63 25.25
CA ASP A 444 14.34 -22.83 25.35
C ASP A 444 14.81 -22.83 26.83
N ASP A 445 14.31 -21.91 27.67
CA ASP A 445 14.61 -21.89 29.12
C ASP A 445 14.00 -23.11 29.85
N ALA A 446 12.83 -23.59 29.42
CA ALA A 446 12.27 -24.85 29.90
C ALA A 446 13.10 -26.07 29.46
N SER A 447 13.67 -26.07 28.26
CA SER A 447 14.56 -27.13 27.75
C SER A 447 15.91 -27.16 28.48
N ASP A 448 16.47 -25.99 28.80
CA ASP A 448 17.71 -25.85 29.59
C ASP A 448 17.50 -26.21 31.07
N GLN A 449 16.33 -25.89 31.65
CA GLN A 449 15.98 -26.36 33.00
C GLN A 449 15.69 -27.87 33.04
N VAL A 450 15.17 -28.47 31.98
CA VAL A 450 14.98 -29.92 31.88
C VAL A 450 16.32 -30.65 31.72
N THR A 451 17.31 -30.07 31.03
CA THR A 451 18.66 -30.65 30.96
C THR A 451 19.47 -30.49 32.25
N ALA A 452 19.21 -29.46 33.06
CA ALA A 452 19.83 -29.28 34.39
C ALA A 452 19.32 -30.25 35.48
N PHE A 453 18.19 -30.96 35.25
CA PHE A 453 17.61 -31.92 36.18
C PHE A 453 17.82 -33.40 35.80
N LEU A 454 18.62 -33.70 34.77
CA LEU A 454 18.96 -35.08 34.40
C LEU A 454 20.24 -35.56 35.11
N PRO A 455 20.23 -36.73 35.80
CA PRO A 455 21.42 -37.24 36.50
C PRO A 455 22.51 -37.75 35.51
N PRO A 456 23.81 -37.72 35.89
CA PRO A 456 24.95 -37.93 35.01
C PRO A 456 25.22 -39.42 34.68
N TRP A 457 24.35 -40.10 33.94
CA TRP A 457 24.55 -41.52 33.60
C TRP A 457 23.86 -41.91 32.29
N ARG A 458 24.37 -41.41 31.16
CA ARG A 458 24.24 -42.09 29.87
C ARG A 458 25.23 -41.54 28.84
N LYS A 459 26.51 -41.74 29.13
CA LYS A 459 27.46 -42.12 28.09
C LYS A 459 27.69 -43.62 28.27
N ILE A 460 27.05 -44.42 27.45
CA ILE A 460 27.48 -45.80 27.21
C ILE A 460 27.97 -45.80 25.78
N ASP A 461 29.29 -45.76 25.66
CA ASP A 461 30.02 -46.08 24.45
C ASP A 461 29.62 -47.49 24.00
N GLY A 462 29.40 -47.63 22.69
CA GLY A 462 29.06 -48.89 22.04
C GLY A 462 29.70 -48.94 20.66
N ASP A 463 30.99 -48.61 20.60
CA ASP A 463 31.87 -49.06 19.54
C ASP A 463 32.06 -50.57 19.73
N HIS A 464 31.60 -51.39 18.80
CA HIS A 464 32.16 -52.72 18.48
C HIS A 464 31.49 -53.33 17.24
N SER A 465 32.22 -53.24 16.13
CA SER A 465 32.37 -54.34 15.16
C SER A 465 33.84 -54.81 15.25
N PRO A 466 34.27 -55.99 14.77
CA PRO A 466 33.59 -57.28 14.53
C PRO A 466 34.36 -58.47 15.18
N HIS A 467 33.82 -59.71 15.14
CA HIS A 467 34.57 -60.91 14.71
C HIS A 467 33.68 -62.17 14.64
N ALA A 468 33.96 -62.94 13.58
CA ALA A 468 33.52 -64.28 13.16
C ALA A 468 32.08 -64.42 12.61
#